data_AF-A0AAX3YQY0-F1
#
_entry.id   AF-A0AAX3YQY0-F1
#
_cell.length_a   1.000
_cell.length_b   1.000
_cell.length_c   1.000
_cell.angle_alpha   90.00
_cell.angle_beta   90.00
_cell.angle_gamma   90.00
#
_symmetry.space_group_name_H-M   'P 1'
#
loop_
_entity.id
_entity.type
_entity.pdbx_description
1 polymer ?
#
loop_
_entity_poly.entity_id
_entity_poly.type
_entity_poly.pdbx_seq_one_letter_code
_entity_poly.pdbx_strand_id
1 'polypeptide(L)'
;MTDSATHRDSAITELYQDQSAHVVASCGIAYYLTSCCDASGKGSMGSIVCRSCYEEVDSLFALGWSVADDSDWARFRSHMLANYPVSAETVDAMHAAAR
;
A
#
# COMPACT_ATOMS: atom_id res chain seq x y z
N MET A 1 9.82 -27.27 18.06
CA MET A 1 10.50 -26.03 18.50
C MET A 1 11.53 -25.69 17.45
N THR A 2 11.24 -24.71 16.60
CA THR A 2 12.26 -24.01 15.81
C THR A 2 11.76 -22.58 15.63
N ASP A 3 12.65 -21.65 15.94
CA ASP A 3 12.43 -20.27 16.31
C ASP A 3 11.37 -19.47 15.56
N SER A 4 10.56 -18.80 16.38
CA SER A 4 9.90 -17.53 16.09
C SER A 4 10.89 -16.56 15.43
N ALA A 5 10.88 -16.47 14.11
CA ALA A 5 11.18 -15.21 13.46
C ALA A 5 10.01 -14.28 13.79
N THR A 6 10.10 -13.58 14.92
CA THR A 6 9.35 -12.34 15.12
C THR A 6 9.82 -11.38 14.03
N HIS A 7 9.24 -11.51 12.83
CA HIS A 7 8.98 -10.34 12.01
C HIS A 7 8.36 -9.36 13.00
N ARG A 8 9.02 -8.22 13.24
CA ARG A 8 8.35 -7.11 13.91
C ARG A 8 6.99 -7.03 13.24
N ASP A 9 5.92 -7.18 14.01
CA ASP A 9 4.58 -6.80 13.58
C ASP A 9 4.69 -5.31 13.30
N SER A 10 5.18 -4.97 12.12
CA SER A 10 5.08 -3.64 11.57
C SER A 10 3.60 -3.50 11.30
N ALA A 11 2.91 -2.98 12.32
CA ALA A 11 1.47 -2.79 12.30
C ALA A 11 1.09 -2.16 10.96
N ILE A 12 0.13 -2.79 10.29
CA ILE A 12 -0.44 -2.23 9.07
C ILE A 12 -1.24 -1.00 9.49
N THR A 13 -0.88 0.17 8.98
CA THR A 13 -1.61 1.41 9.16
C THR A 13 -2.57 1.59 7.99
N GLU A 14 -3.85 1.70 8.30
CA GLU A 14 -4.88 2.06 7.33
C GLU A 14 -4.71 3.51 6.90
N LEU A 15 -4.51 3.76 5.60
CA LEU A 15 -4.38 5.12 5.06
C LEU A 15 -5.66 5.56 4.37
N TYR A 16 -6.22 4.71 3.52
CA TYR A 16 -7.39 5.03 2.71
C TYR A 16 -8.16 3.78 2.35
N GLN A 17 -9.49 3.82 2.46
CA GLN A 17 -10.35 2.76 1.96
C GLN A 17 -11.67 3.34 1.45
N ASP A 18 -12.02 2.98 0.21
CA ASP A 18 -13.34 3.18 -0.36
C ASP A 18 -13.69 2.02 -1.31
N GLN A 19 -14.71 2.20 -2.15
CA GLN A 19 -15.12 1.16 -3.11
C GLN A 19 -14.11 0.95 -4.26
N SER A 20 -13.21 1.90 -4.49
CA SER A 20 -12.26 1.90 -5.60
C SER A 20 -10.86 1.41 -5.19
N ALA A 21 -10.46 1.60 -3.95
CA ALA A 21 -9.13 1.25 -3.47
C ALA A 21 -9.07 1.00 -1.97
N HIS A 22 -8.10 0.18 -1.59
CA HIS A 22 -7.66 -0.01 -0.22
C HIS A 22 -6.14 0.19 -0.16
N VAL A 23 -5.70 1.25 0.52
CA VAL A 23 -4.30 1.67 0.64
C VAL A 23 -3.90 1.62 2.10
N VAL A 24 -2.80 0.91 2.35
CA VAL A 24 -2.23 0.75 3.68
C VAL A 24 -0.75 1.13 3.67
N ALA A 25 -0.18 1.34 4.85
CA ALA A 25 1.26 1.43 5.04
C ALA A 25 1.77 0.36 6.00
N SER A 26 2.92 -0.22 5.68
CA SER A 26 3.69 -1.05 6.60
C SER A 26 5.18 -0.90 6.30
N CYS A 27 6.00 -0.90 7.35
CA CYS A 27 7.46 -0.69 7.22
C CYS A 27 7.85 0.59 6.45
N GLY A 28 7.06 1.66 6.56
CA GLY A 28 7.31 2.93 5.85
C GLY A 28 7.04 2.89 4.35
N ILE A 29 6.31 1.87 3.86
CA ILE A 29 5.89 1.76 2.46
C ILE A 29 4.36 1.81 2.41
N ALA A 30 3.80 2.77 1.65
CA ALA A 30 2.39 2.80 1.30
C ALA A 30 2.14 1.98 0.02
N TYR A 31 1.12 1.12 0.01
CA TYR A 31 0.79 0.25 -1.14
C TYR A 31 -0.69 -0.17 -1.12
N TYR A 32 -1.16 -0.74 -2.23
CA TYR A 32 -2.52 -1.22 -2.39
C TYR A 32 -2.71 -2.67 -1.90
N LEU A 33 -3.88 -2.94 -1.31
CA LEU A 33 -4.38 -4.28 -1.07
C LEU A 33 -5.38 -4.67 -2.17
N THR A 34 -5.25 -5.90 -2.66
CA THR A 34 -6.11 -6.46 -3.71
C THR A 34 -7.52 -6.69 -3.19
N SER A 35 -8.53 -6.36 -3.99
CA SER A 35 -9.94 -6.54 -3.63
C SER A 35 -10.38 -8.00 -3.40
N CYS A 36 -9.65 -9.00 -3.91
CA CYS A 36 -10.02 -10.41 -3.76
C CYS A 36 -9.68 -11.00 -2.39
N CYS A 37 -8.60 -10.56 -1.75
CA CYS A 37 -8.07 -11.19 -0.53
C CYS A 37 -7.46 -10.20 0.48
N ASP A 38 -7.56 -8.89 0.22
CA ASP A 38 -6.88 -7.84 0.99
C ASP A 38 -5.38 -8.14 1.21
N ALA A 39 -4.72 -8.65 0.17
CA ALA A 39 -3.29 -8.97 0.17
C ALA A 39 -2.54 -8.03 -0.78
N SER A 40 -1.22 -7.91 -0.62
CA SER A 40 -0.41 -7.14 -1.58
C SER A 40 -0.32 -7.84 -2.95
N GLY A 41 -0.14 -7.05 -4.00
CA GLY A 41 0.26 -7.56 -5.31
C GLY A 41 1.71 -8.06 -5.30
N LYS A 42 2.03 -8.98 -6.22
CA LYS A 42 3.41 -9.36 -6.55
C LYS A 42 3.55 -9.62 -8.03
N GLY A 43 4.71 -9.31 -8.59
CA GLY A 43 5.04 -9.71 -9.96
C GLY A 43 5.12 -11.23 -10.09
N SER A 44 4.59 -11.78 -11.17
CA SER A 44 4.64 -13.20 -11.52
C SER A 44 4.63 -13.36 -13.04
N MET A 45 5.70 -13.88 -13.63
CA MET A 45 5.77 -14.25 -15.06
C MET A 45 5.23 -13.20 -16.04
N GLY A 46 5.45 -11.91 -15.78
CA GLY A 46 5.02 -10.81 -16.67
C GLY A 46 3.64 -10.22 -16.33
N SER A 47 2.95 -10.71 -15.31
CA SER A 47 1.73 -10.11 -14.76
C SER A 47 1.91 -9.73 -13.29
N ILE A 48 0.91 -9.06 -12.72
CA ILE A 48 0.79 -8.85 -11.27
C ILE A 48 -0.29 -9.80 -10.78
N VAL A 49 0.00 -10.52 -9.69
CA VAL A 49 -0.94 -11.44 -9.07
C VAL A 49 -1.15 -11.09 -7.60
N CYS A 50 -2.33 -11.42 -7.07
CA CYS A 50 -2.57 -11.38 -5.64
C CYS A 50 -1.60 -12.34 -4.92
N ARG A 51 -0.92 -11.88 -3.87
CA ARG A 51 0.04 -12.71 -3.14
C ARG A 51 -0.60 -13.93 -2.46
N SER A 52 -1.89 -13.83 -2.10
CA SER A 52 -2.64 -14.87 -1.39
C SER A 52 -3.21 -15.93 -2.35
N CYS A 53 -4.11 -15.53 -3.26
CA CYS A 53 -4.80 -16.48 -4.16
C CYS A 53 -4.10 -16.74 -5.50
N TYR A 54 -3.04 -15.97 -5.84
CA TYR A 54 -2.31 -16.06 -7.11
C TYR A 54 -3.13 -15.75 -8.37
N GLU A 55 -4.34 -15.23 -8.22
CA GLU A 55 -5.10 -14.70 -9.35
C GLU A 55 -4.45 -13.43 -9.90
N GLU A 56 -4.52 -13.25 -11.22
CA GLU A 56 -4.07 -12.03 -11.88
C GLU A 56 -4.90 -10.83 -11.42
N VAL A 57 -4.21 -9.73 -11.11
CA VAL A 57 -4.82 -8.48 -10.65
C VAL A 57 -4.22 -7.31 -11.43
N ASP A 58 -4.86 -6.14 -11.32
CA ASP A 58 -4.39 -4.93 -12.01
C ASP A 58 -2.95 -4.55 -11.61
N SER A 59 -2.23 -3.94 -12.55
CA SER A 59 -0.89 -3.41 -12.33
C SER A 59 -0.77 -2.38 -11.20
N LEU A 60 -1.87 -1.71 -10.84
CA LEU A 60 -1.98 -0.80 -9.70
C LEU A 60 -1.48 -1.45 -8.40
N PHE A 61 -1.73 -2.74 -8.20
CA PHE A 61 -1.31 -3.48 -6.99
C PHE A 61 0.21 -3.73 -6.91
N ALA A 62 0.96 -3.36 -7.94
CA ALA A 62 2.42 -3.32 -7.91
C ALA A 62 3.00 -1.95 -7.52
N LEU A 63 2.15 -0.92 -7.36
CA LEU A 63 2.60 0.38 -6.88
C LEU A 63 2.90 0.33 -5.39
N GLY A 64 4.00 0.99 -5.02
CA GLY A 64 4.36 1.23 -3.64
C GLY A 64 5.26 2.46 -3.55
N TRP A 65 5.15 3.18 -2.43
CA TRP A 65 5.90 4.40 -2.18
C TRP A 65 6.51 4.38 -0.78
N SER A 66 7.81 4.67 -0.70
CA SER A 66 8.49 4.90 0.57
C SER A 66 8.05 6.24 1.16
N VAL A 67 7.17 6.23 2.15
CA VAL A 67 6.67 7.46 2.79
C VAL A 67 7.72 8.16 3.67
N ALA A 68 8.80 7.45 4.01
CA ALA A 68 9.96 8.01 4.69
C ALA A 68 10.87 8.83 3.76
N ASP A 69 10.78 8.63 2.44
CA ASP A 69 11.54 9.38 1.45
C ASP A 69 10.70 10.58 0.95
N ASP A 70 11.25 11.79 0.99
CA ASP A 70 10.49 12.99 0.64
C ASP A 70 10.10 13.04 -0.84
N SER A 71 10.91 12.47 -1.73
CA SER A 71 10.61 12.45 -3.17
C SER A 71 9.48 11.46 -3.47
N ASP A 72 9.55 10.27 -2.87
CA ASP A 72 8.53 9.25 -3.06
C ASP A 72 7.23 9.58 -2.32
N TRP A 73 7.32 10.25 -1.18
CA TRP A 73 6.19 10.91 -0.51
C TRP A 73 5.50 11.91 -1.45
N ALA A 74 6.24 12.82 -2.09
CA ALA A 74 5.65 13.80 -3.01
C ALA A 74 4.91 13.10 -4.16
N ARG A 75 5.44 11.98 -4.67
CA ARG A 75 4.79 11.17 -5.71
C ARG A 75 3.51 10.50 -5.20
N PHE A 76 3.54 9.89 -4.02
CA PHE A 76 2.34 9.32 -3.38
C PHE A 76 1.28 10.40 -3.16
N ARG A 77 1.67 11.56 -2.62
CA ARG A 77 0.77 12.68 -2.37
C ARG A 77 0.09 13.17 -3.64
N SER A 78 0.85 13.40 -4.72
CA SER A 78 0.29 13.79 -6.01
C SER A 78 -0.64 12.72 -6.58
N HIS A 79 -0.27 11.44 -6.43
CA HIS A 79 -1.09 10.32 -6.88
C HIS A 79 -2.43 10.27 -6.14
N MET A 80 -2.43 10.42 -4.82
CA MET A 80 -3.65 10.37 -4.02
C MET A 80 -4.61 11.51 -4.36
N LEU A 81 -4.09 12.74 -4.48
CA LEU A 81 -4.89 13.93 -4.80
C LEU A 81 -5.46 13.92 -6.22
N ALA A 82 -4.81 13.23 -7.15
CA ALA A 82 -5.26 13.16 -8.54
C ALA A 82 -6.33 12.08 -8.78
N ASN A 83 -6.29 10.99 -8.00
CA ASN A 83 -7.09 9.79 -8.29
C ASN A 83 -8.21 9.52 -7.28
N TYR A 84 -8.17 10.14 -6.11
CA TYR A 84 -9.14 9.88 -5.04
C TYR A 84 -9.76 11.16 -4.49
N PRO A 85 -11.00 11.11 -3.97
CA PRO A 85 -11.69 12.25 -3.38
C PRO A 85 -11.15 12.60 -1.98
N VAL A 86 -9.84 12.86 -1.86
CA VAL A 86 -9.15 13.22 -0.62
C VAL A 86 -8.64 14.65 -0.69
N SER A 87 -8.61 15.33 0.45
CA SER A 87 -8.02 16.67 0.55
C SER A 87 -6.51 16.60 0.79
N ALA A 88 -5.80 17.70 0.52
CA ALA A 88 -4.39 17.85 0.87
C ALA A 88 -4.13 17.56 2.36
N GLU A 89 -4.97 18.10 3.24
CA GLU A 89 -4.88 17.90 4.68
C GLU A 89 -5.05 16.43 5.07
N THR A 90 -6.02 15.73 4.46
CA THR A 90 -6.23 14.30 4.68
C THR A 90 -5.01 13.47 4.27
N VAL A 91 -4.42 13.77 3.12
CA VAL A 91 -3.22 13.07 2.64
C VAL A 91 -2.02 13.37 3.54
N ASP A 92 -1.83 14.63 3.94
CA ASP A 92 -0.74 15.00 4.86
C ASP A 92 -0.90 14.32 6.25
N ALA A 93 -2.13 14.09 6.71
CA ALA A 93 -2.39 13.28 7.91
C ALA A 93 -2.05 11.78 7.71
N MET A 94 -2.27 11.21 6.52
CA MET A 94 -1.82 9.85 6.19
C MET A 94 -0.29 9.74 6.29
N HIS A 95 0.44 10.77 5.86
CA HIS A 95 1.92 10.80 5.98
C HIS A 95 2.39 10.64 7.41
N ALA A 96 1.77 11.41 8.32
CA ALA A 96 2.10 11.40 9.73
C ALA A 96 1.79 10.05 10.39
N ALA A 97 0.71 9.38 9.96
CA ALA A 97 0.32 8.06 10.47
C ALA A 97 1.20 6.91 9.95
N ALA A 98 1.85 7.09 8.80
CA ALA A 98 2.64 6.08 8.12
C ALA A 98 4.15 6.10 8.48
N ARG A 99 4.60 7.09 9.25
CA ARG A 99 5.99 7.27 9.74
C ARG A 99 6.18 6.65 11.12
#